data_AF-A0A812Z4W3-F1
#
_entry.id   AF-A0A812Z4W3-F1
#
_cell.length_a   1.000
_cell.length_b   1.000
_cell.length_c   1.000
_cell.angle_alpha   90.00
_cell.angle_beta   90.00
_cell.angle_gamma   90.00
#
_symmetry.space_group_name_H-M   'P 1'
#
loop_
_entity.id
_entity.type
_entity.pdbx_description
1 polymer ?
#
loop_
_entity_poly.entity_id
_entity_poly.type
_entity_poly.pdbx_seq_one_letter_code
_entity_poly.pdbx_strand_id
1 'polypeptide(L)'
;MTRVPGMAWSVFLLSSADAMLGRETSQPVVQMLRNLDRNSDGLVDQQELETFSATHGLDRVSPQEFAKLDLDGDGTLSSHELSHTVVESSSVGSQQLLPQQQPPVQLSPEGLEEQFRSDLPATPSPSSFAMTQVSARDEGNAASSAAEAVVKELAVQSEAEDQAQAFSRRAIELRANATSLAKVSSQRALRAGATAGEAKARELIQQLEAMEQRAAEAEAQAAALRKRADAELQQADDFSSIANSAMKV
;
A
#
# COMPACT_ATOMS: atom_id res chain seq x y z
N MET A 1 20.21 -42.60 8.62
CA MET A 1 19.87 -41.78 7.45
C MET A 1 19.88 -40.32 7.87
N THR A 2 20.75 -39.52 7.27
CA THR A 2 21.04 -38.13 7.62
C THR A 2 20.01 -37.17 7.03
N ARG A 3 19.39 -36.36 7.91
CA ARG A 3 18.48 -35.25 7.59
C ARG A 3 19.28 -34.13 6.93
N VAL A 4 18.89 -33.71 5.73
CA VAL A 4 19.44 -32.53 5.04
C VAL A 4 18.55 -31.33 5.40
N PRO A 5 19.06 -30.30 6.10
CA PRO A 5 18.30 -29.07 6.35
C PRO A 5 18.45 -28.12 5.17
N GLY A 6 17.37 -27.43 4.79
CA GLY A 6 17.44 -26.31 3.83
C GLY A 6 16.83 -26.55 2.44
N MET A 7 15.82 -27.41 2.30
CA MET A 7 15.02 -27.49 1.06
C MET A 7 13.53 -27.53 1.37
N ALA A 8 12.94 -26.37 1.68
CA ALA A 8 11.50 -26.30 1.95
C ALA A 8 10.72 -25.26 1.13
N TRP A 9 11.38 -24.35 0.41
CA TRP A 9 10.69 -23.36 -0.45
C TRP A 9 11.08 -23.44 -1.93
N SER A 10 12.36 -23.67 -2.22
CA SER A 10 12.87 -23.73 -3.61
C SER A 10 12.25 -24.88 -4.43
N VAL A 11 11.89 -25.99 -3.77
CA VAL A 11 11.30 -27.17 -4.42
C VAL A 11 9.82 -26.95 -4.77
N PHE A 12 9.08 -26.14 -4.00
CA PHE A 12 7.69 -25.79 -4.32
C PHE A 12 7.61 -24.81 -5.50
N LEU A 13 8.59 -23.89 -5.57
CA LEU A 13 8.79 -22.98 -6.70
C LEU A 13 9.12 -23.73 -8.00
N LEU A 14 9.84 -24.85 -7.90
CA LEU A 14 10.19 -25.70 -9.05
C LEU A 14 9.07 -26.69 -9.44
N SER A 15 8.29 -27.19 -8.48
CA SER A 15 7.19 -28.13 -8.76
C SER A 15 5.97 -27.47 -9.40
N SER A 16 5.82 -26.15 -9.26
CA SER A 16 4.72 -25.40 -9.89
C SER A 16 5.04 -24.94 -11.31
N ALA A 17 6.31 -25.00 -11.73
CA ALA A 17 6.76 -24.59 -13.06
C ALA A 17 6.59 -25.67 -14.14
N ASP A 18 6.43 -26.94 -13.75
CA ASP A 18 6.35 -28.08 -14.68
C ASP A 18 4.92 -28.46 -15.09
N ALA A 19 3.90 -27.75 -14.59
CA ALA A 19 2.52 -27.93 -15.01
C ALA A 19 2.10 -26.83 -16.01
N MET A 20 2.19 -27.18 -17.29
CA MET A 20 1.56 -26.51 -18.43
C MET A 20 2.29 -25.33 -19.08
N LEU A 21 3.10 -25.69 -20.08
CA LEU A 21 3.28 -25.02 -21.37
C LEU A 21 2.39 -23.78 -21.62
N GLY A 22 3.02 -22.61 -21.54
CA GLY A 22 2.67 -21.44 -22.34
C GLY A 22 1.51 -20.59 -21.85
N ARG A 23 1.81 -19.60 -20.99
CA ARG A 23 1.26 -18.22 -21.02
C ARG A 23 1.76 -17.41 -19.81
N GLU A 24 2.30 -16.22 -20.10
CA GLU A 24 2.30 -15.02 -19.23
C GLU A 24 2.88 -15.19 -17.81
N THR A 25 4.09 -14.71 -17.60
CA THR A 25 4.88 -14.72 -16.35
C THR A 25 4.25 -14.02 -15.13
N SER A 26 3.03 -13.48 -15.23
CA SER A 26 2.34 -12.80 -14.11
C SER A 26 1.28 -13.63 -13.39
N GLN A 27 0.81 -14.76 -13.94
CA GLN A 27 -0.25 -15.54 -13.29
C GLN A 27 0.17 -16.39 -12.07
N PRO A 28 1.39 -16.98 -11.98
CA PRO A 28 1.73 -17.82 -10.84
C PRO A 28 1.94 -17.02 -9.55
N VAL A 29 2.54 -15.81 -9.65
CA VAL A 29 2.78 -14.93 -8.49
C VAL A 29 1.47 -14.40 -7.92
N VAL A 30 0.50 -14.04 -8.77
CA VAL A 30 -0.82 -13.55 -8.33
C VAL A 30 -1.62 -14.66 -7.63
N GLN A 31 -1.51 -15.91 -8.08
CA GLN A 31 -2.15 -17.04 -7.41
C GLN A 31 -1.46 -17.38 -6.08
N MET A 32 -0.14 -17.31 -6.03
CA MET A 32 0.64 -17.50 -4.80
C MET A 32 0.29 -16.42 -3.76
N LEU A 33 0.32 -15.16 -4.17
CA LEU A 33 -0.02 -14.02 -3.32
C LEU A 33 -1.46 -14.15 -2.81
N ARG A 34 -2.43 -14.47 -3.68
CA ARG A 34 -3.83 -14.69 -3.25
C ARG A 34 -4.00 -15.84 -2.24
N ASN A 35 -3.11 -16.83 -2.26
CA ASN A 35 -3.17 -17.95 -1.31
C ASN A 35 -2.50 -17.61 0.03
N LEU A 36 -1.56 -16.65 0.03
CA LEU A 36 -0.81 -16.22 1.21
C LEU A 36 -1.47 -15.01 1.91
N ASP A 37 -1.92 -14.03 1.13
CA ASP A 37 -2.57 -12.77 1.50
C ASP A 37 -3.99 -13.03 2.01
N ARG A 38 -4.08 -13.34 3.31
CA ARG A 38 -5.32 -13.73 3.97
C ARG A 38 -6.21 -12.52 4.23
N ASN A 39 -5.61 -11.37 4.48
CA ASN A 39 -6.31 -10.13 4.76
C ASN A 39 -6.71 -9.36 3.46
N SER A 40 -6.24 -9.84 2.29
CA SER A 40 -6.46 -9.30 0.95
C SER A 40 -6.03 -7.83 0.81
N ASP A 41 -4.90 -7.47 1.43
CA ASP A 41 -4.33 -6.13 1.36
C ASP A 41 -3.29 -5.97 0.24
N GLY A 42 -2.93 -7.07 -0.45
CA GLY A 42 -2.00 -7.09 -1.57
C GLY A 42 -0.53 -7.21 -1.16
N LEU A 43 -0.25 -7.33 0.14
CA LEU A 43 1.06 -7.58 0.73
C LEU A 43 1.02 -8.93 1.46
N VAL A 44 2.18 -9.54 1.70
CA VAL A 44 2.27 -10.76 2.51
C VAL A 44 3.17 -10.48 3.69
N ASP A 45 2.60 -10.48 4.90
CA ASP A 45 3.36 -10.30 6.13
C ASP A 45 3.85 -11.63 6.74
N GLN A 46 4.79 -11.53 7.69
CA GLN A 46 5.37 -12.70 8.34
C GLN A 46 4.33 -13.56 9.07
N GLN A 47 3.29 -12.96 9.64
CA GLN A 47 2.26 -13.68 10.39
C GLN A 47 1.32 -14.45 9.45
N GLU A 48 1.02 -13.88 8.29
CA GLU A 48 0.29 -14.57 7.21
C GLU A 48 1.08 -15.77 6.67
N LEU A 49 2.40 -15.61 6.50
CA LEU A 49 3.29 -16.67 6.08
C LEU A 49 3.41 -17.81 7.09
N GLU A 50 3.51 -17.48 8.38
CA GLU A 50 3.50 -18.46 9.46
C GLU A 50 2.17 -19.22 9.50
N THR A 51 1.06 -18.52 9.33
CA THR A 51 -0.28 -19.11 9.30
C THR A 51 -0.43 -20.07 8.12
N PHE A 52 0.06 -19.67 6.94
CA PHE A 52 0.06 -20.51 5.75
C PHE A 52 0.92 -21.77 5.94
N SER A 53 2.13 -21.61 6.45
CA SER A 53 3.07 -22.72 6.68
C SER A 53 2.50 -23.73 7.70
N ALA A 54 1.91 -23.23 8.79
CA ALA A 54 1.23 -24.05 9.79
C ALA A 54 0.00 -24.78 9.24
N THR A 55 -0.75 -24.15 8.33
CA THR A 55 -1.95 -24.72 7.70
C THR A 55 -1.61 -25.79 6.65
N HIS A 56 -0.53 -25.58 5.90
CA HIS A 56 -0.10 -26.48 4.82
C HIS A 56 0.96 -27.51 5.23
N GLY A 57 1.38 -27.51 6.51
CA GLY A 57 2.38 -28.45 7.03
C GLY A 57 3.77 -28.27 6.41
N LEU A 58 4.06 -27.06 5.89
CA LEU A 58 5.35 -26.70 5.31
C LEU A 58 6.28 -26.14 6.38
N ASP A 59 7.60 -26.26 6.16
CA ASP A 59 8.60 -25.81 7.12
C ASP A 59 8.51 -24.28 7.30
N ARG A 60 8.77 -23.81 8.53
CA ARG A 60 8.70 -22.38 8.85
C ARG A 60 9.75 -21.63 8.04
N VAL A 61 9.30 -20.64 7.26
CA VAL A 61 10.21 -19.75 6.55
C VAL A 61 11.03 -18.98 7.58
N SER A 62 12.35 -19.04 7.45
CA SER A 62 13.23 -18.37 8.40
C SER A 62 13.15 -16.85 8.17
N PRO A 63 13.22 -16.01 9.23
CA PRO A 63 13.28 -14.56 9.07
C PRO A 63 14.43 -14.08 8.16
N GLN A 64 15.50 -14.88 8.07
CA GLN A 64 16.63 -14.65 7.17
C GLN A 64 16.32 -14.91 5.69
N GLU A 65 15.38 -15.80 5.39
CA GLU A 65 14.90 -16.05 4.03
C GLU A 65 13.91 -14.96 3.65
N PHE A 66 13.06 -14.54 4.58
CA PHE A 66 12.15 -13.41 4.41
C PHE A 66 12.91 -12.09 4.14
N ALA A 67 13.91 -11.78 4.96
CA ALA A 67 14.74 -10.58 4.81
C ALA A 67 15.62 -10.54 3.55
N LYS A 68 15.71 -11.65 2.80
CA LYS A 68 16.38 -11.68 1.48
C LYS A 68 15.42 -11.38 0.34
N LEU A 69 14.13 -11.58 0.56
CA LEU A 69 13.07 -11.36 -0.42
C LEU A 69 12.47 -9.95 -0.27
N ASP A 70 12.46 -9.43 0.96
CA ASP A 70 12.09 -8.07 1.33
C ASP A 70 13.25 -7.11 0.97
N LEU A 71 13.13 -6.43 -0.17
CA LEU A 71 14.17 -5.60 -0.78
C LEU A 71 14.18 -4.19 -0.20
N ASP A 72 13.02 -3.68 0.20
CA ASP A 72 12.87 -2.36 0.81
C ASP A 72 12.91 -2.38 2.35
N GLY A 73 12.86 -3.57 2.95
CA GLY A 73 13.01 -3.79 4.38
C GLY A 73 11.80 -3.36 5.18
N ASP A 74 10.63 -3.28 4.56
CA ASP A 74 9.40 -2.82 5.19
C ASP A 74 8.71 -3.88 6.06
N GLY A 75 9.20 -5.13 6.01
CA GLY A 75 8.70 -6.25 6.79
C GLY A 75 7.54 -6.99 6.12
N THR A 76 7.22 -6.67 4.87
CA THR A 76 6.19 -7.31 4.05
C THR A 76 6.75 -7.69 2.68
N LEU A 77 6.13 -8.65 1.99
CA LEU A 77 6.49 -9.02 0.63
C LEU A 77 5.42 -8.53 -0.34
N SER A 78 5.80 -7.59 -1.19
CA SER A 78 4.95 -7.07 -2.24
C SER A 78 4.94 -7.98 -3.49
N SER A 79 3.93 -7.81 -4.34
CA SER A 79 3.85 -8.50 -5.63
C SER A 79 5.08 -8.27 -6.53
N HIS A 80 5.72 -7.10 -6.38
CA HIS A 80 6.89 -6.73 -7.18
C HIS A 80 8.14 -7.49 -6.70
N GLU A 81 8.32 -7.64 -5.39
CA GLU A 81 9.46 -8.34 -4.80
C GLU A 81 9.37 -9.86 -5.04
N LEU A 82 8.18 -10.43 -4.93
CA LEU A 82 7.94 -11.84 -5.28
C LEU A 82 8.18 -12.10 -6.78
N SER A 83 7.83 -11.14 -7.64
CA SER A 83 8.09 -11.28 -9.08
C SER A 83 9.59 -11.20 -9.41
N HIS A 84 10.34 -10.35 -8.71
CA HIS A 84 11.79 -10.25 -8.89
C HIS A 84 12.49 -11.55 -8.51
N THR A 85 12.05 -12.18 -7.42
CA THR A 85 12.70 -13.39 -6.88
C THR A 85 12.39 -14.64 -7.69
N VAL A 86 11.20 -14.76 -8.30
CA VAL A 86 10.86 -15.84 -9.25
C VAL A 86 11.66 -15.69 -10.56
N VAL A 87 11.87 -14.46 -11.02
CA VAL A 87 12.67 -14.18 -12.22
C VAL A 87 14.16 -14.38 -11.94
N GLU A 88 14.64 -14.03 -10.75
CA GLU A 88 16.03 -14.21 -10.32
C GLU A 88 16.36 -15.70 -10.09
N SER A 89 15.42 -16.48 -9.54
CA SER A 89 15.54 -17.95 -9.44
C SER A 89 15.57 -18.64 -10.81
N SER A 90 15.08 -17.96 -11.87
CA SER A 90 15.11 -18.43 -13.25
C SER A 90 16.36 -17.96 -14.02
N SER A 91 17.12 -17.00 -13.48
CA SER A 91 18.27 -16.39 -14.14
C SER A 91 19.63 -16.76 -13.52
N VAL A 92 19.66 -17.60 -12.48
CA VAL A 92 20.90 -18.27 -12.03
C VAL A 92 21.24 -19.43 -12.97
N GLY A 93 21.63 -19.07 -14.19
CA GLY A 93 21.91 -20.01 -15.25
C GLY A 93 22.60 -19.40 -16.46
N SER A 94 23.31 -18.28 -16.33
CA SER A 94 24.36 -17.84 -17.27
C SER A 94 25.13 -16.65 -16.69
N GLN A 95 26.42 -16.85 -16.48
CA GLN A 95 27.33 -15.89 -15.90
C GLN A 95 27.63 -14.68 -16.83
N GLN A 96 27.94 -13.56 -16.16
CA GLN A 96 28.95 -12.54 -16.47
C GLN A 96 28.79 -11.66 -17.74
N LEU A 97 28.67 -10.35 -17.53
CA LEU A 97 29.78 -9.37 -17.62
C LEU A 97 29.26 -7.93 -17.34
N LEU A 98 29.71 -7.33 -16.23
CA LEU A 98 29.76 -5.87 -16.01
C LEU A 98 30.90 -5.24 -16.85
N PRO A 99 31.09 -3.89 -16.90
CA PRO A 99 30.28 -2.75 -16.41
C PRO A 99 30.12 -1.62 -17.46
N GLN A 100 29.24 -0.64 -17.23
CA GLN A 100 29.54 0.80 -17.44
C GLN A 100 28.60 1.67 -16.60
N GLN A 101 29.21 2.45 -15.71
CA GLN A 101 28.59 3.51 -14.92
C GLN A 101 28.31 4.71 -15.83
N GLN A 102 27.14 5.33 -15.70
CA GLN A 102 26.99 6.77 -15.95
C GLN A 102 26.18 7.44 -14.81
N PRO A 103 26.58 8.67 -14.42
CA PRO A 103 26.19 9.33 -13.17
C PRO A 103 24.71 9.80 -13.12
N PRO A 104 24.21 10.13 -11.91
CA PRO A 104 22.81 10.46 -11.67
C PRO A 104 22.46 11.85 -12.21
N VAL A 105 21.42 11.96 -13.03
CA VAL A 105 20.82 13.26 -13.35
C VAL A 105 19.89 13.64 -12.21
N GLN A 106 20.36 14.61 -11.42
CA GLN A 106 19.60 15.26 -10.35
C GLN A 106 18.39 16.00 -10.95
N LEU A 107 17.22 15.72 -10.39
CA LEU A 107 16.02 16.53 -10.59
C LEU A 107 16.08 17.73 -9.64
N SER A 108 16.35 18.91 -10.19
CA SER A 108 16.13 20.21 -9.54
C SER A 108 15.02 20.96 -10.29
N PRO A 109 14.06 21.60 -9.60
CA PRO A 109 12.85 22.13 -10.20
C PRO A 109 12.98 23.63 -10.49
N GLU A 110 13.69 24.04 -11.54
CA GLU A 110 13.63 25.43 -12.02
C GLU A 110 13.90 25.46 -13.53
N GLY A 111 12.85 25.75 -14.32
CA GLY A 111 12.95 25.88 -15.77
C GLY A 111 11.64 25.56 -16.49
N LEU A 112 10.53 26.15 -16.05
CA LEU A 112 9.19 25.82 -16.54
C LEU A 112 8.68 26.66 -17.73
N GLU A 113 9.40 27.64 -18.31
CA GLU A 113 8.69 28.60 -19.20
C GLU A 113 9.32 29.07 -20.52
N GLU A 114 10.50 28.60 -20.97
CA GLU A 114 11.13 29.19 -22.18
C GLU A 114 11.50 28.23 -23.32
N GLN A 115 10.64 27.25 -23.64
CA GLN A 115 10.80 26.49 -24.91
C GLN A 115 9.52 26.32 -25.74
N PHE A 116 8.38 26.90 -25.33
CA PHE A 116 7.11 26.80 -26.05
C PHE A 116 6.80 28.00 -26.97
N ARG A 117 7.81 28.65 -27.57
CA ARG A 117 7.59 29.61 -28.66
C ARG A 117 8.67 29.59 -29.72
N SER A 118 8.72 28.50 -30.46
CA SER A 118 9.24 28.53 -31.83
C SER A 118 8.86 27.22 -32.50
N ASP A 119 7.60 27.14 -32.93
CA ASP A 119 7.21 26.50 -34.21
C ASP A 119 5.69 26.56 -34.36
N LEU A 120 5.21 27.71 -34.82
CA LEU A 120 3.92 27.82 -35.48
C LEU A 120 4.10 27.28 -36.92
N PRO A 121 3.31 26.30 -37.38
CA PRO A 121 3.29 25.96 -38.80
C PRO A 121 2.70 27.14 -39.58
N ALA A 122 3.52 27.72 -40.45
CA ALA A 122 3.07 28.71 -41.41
C ALA A 122 1.98 28.12 -42.31
N THR A 123 0.84 28.79 -42.39
CA THR A 123 -0.22 28.52 -43.35
C THR A 123 0.33 28.63 -44.78
N PRO A 124 0.21 27.61 -45.65
CA PRO A 124 0.48 27.78 -47.07
C PRO A 124 -0.71 28.48 -47.75
N SER A 125 -0.49 29.72 -48.20
CA SER A 125 -1.38 30.39 -49.16
C SER A 125 -1.35 29.67 -50.52
N PRO A 126 -2.49 29.58 -51.23
CA PRO A 126 -2.56 28.90 -52.53
C PRO A 126 -2.24 29.90 -53.63
N SER A 127 -1.08 29.80 -54.30
CA SER A 127 -0.87 30.36 -55.65
C SER A 127 0.53 30.03 -56.19
N SER A 128 0.62 28.95 -56.97
CA SER A 128 1.31 28.97 -58.26
C SER A 128 1.05 27.65 -58.97
N PHE A 129 0.01 27.63 -59.83
CA PHE A 129 -0.10 26.64 -60.89
C PHE A 129 1.01 26.92 -61.91
N ALA A 130 2.21 26.38 -61.65
CA ALA A 130 3.25 26.24 -62.66
C ALA A 130 2.92 24.99 -63.48
N MET A 131 2.20 25.20 -64.58
CA MET A 131 1.90 24.18 -65.58
C MET A 131 3.18 23.83 -66.34
N THR A 132 4.06 23.03 -65.73
CA THR A 132 5.16 22.37 -66.43
C THR A 132 4.63 21.03 -66.94
N GLN A 133 4.48 20.95 -68.26
CA GLN A 133 4.05 19.76 -68.99
C GLN A 133 5.05 18.62 -68.75
N VAL A 134 4.77 17.75 -67.79
CA VAL A 134 5.50 16.49 -67.59
C VAL A 134 4.81 15.42 -68.42
N SER A 135 5.61 14.70 -69.19
CA SER A 135 5.14 13.69 -70.13
C SER A 135 4.36 12.57 -69.41
N ALA A 136 3.22 12.15 -69.98
CA ALA A 136 2.22 11.22 -69.43
C ALA A 136 2.70 9.78 -69.08
N ARG A 137 4.00 9.52 -69.03
CA ARG A 137 4.59 8.26 -68.53
C ARG A 137 5.21 8.39 -67.13
N ASP A 138 5.49 9.61 -66.67
CA ASP A 138 6.09 9.85 -65.35
C ASP A 138 5.04 10.10 -64.25
N GLU A 139 3.85 10.60 -64.63
CA GLU A 139 2.71 10.81 -63.73
C GLU A 139 2.22 9.50 -63.08
N GLY A 140 2.25 8.39 -63.81
CA GLY A 140 1.85 7.08 -63.28
C GLY A 140 2.79 6.56 -62.20
N ASN A 141 4.10 6.78 -62.37
CA ASN A 141 5.12 6.36 -61.41
C ASN A 141 5.14 7.29 -60.18
N ALA A 142 5.01 8.61 -60.39
CA ALA A 142 4.91 9.59 -59.32
C ALA A 142 3.64 9.40 -58.48
N ALA A 143 2.49 9.14 -59.11
CA ALA A 143 1.25 8.84 -58.40
C ALA A 143 1.33 7.52 -57.62
N SER A 144 1.99 6.49 -58.16
CA SER A 144 2.20 5.22 -57.45
C SER A 144 3.10 5.38 -56.22
N SER A 145 4.20 6.13 -56.34
CA SER A 145 5.09 6.42 -55.21
C SER A 145 4.42 7.25 -54.12
N ALA A 146 3.59 8.24 -54.52
CA ALA A 146 2.80 9.02 -53.57
C ALA A 146 1.75 8.16 -52.85
N ALA A 147 1.09 7.23 -53.56
CA ALA A 147 0.16 6.29 -52.96
C ALA A 147 0.83 5.35 -51.95
N GLU A 148 2.02 4.82 -52.27
CA GLU A 148 2.80 3.98 -51.33
C GLU A 148 3.22 4.75 -50.08
N ALA A 149 3.64 6.02 -50.22
CA ALA A 149 3.98 6.87 -49.08
C ALA A 149 2.77 7.08 -48.16
N VAL A 150 1.59 7.34 -48.72
CA VAL A 150 0.34 7.50 -47.95
C VAL A 150 -0.05 6.20 -47.25
N VAL A 151 0.07 5.04 -47.91
CA VAL A 151 -0.23 3.74 -47.28
C VAL A 151 0.71 3.47 -46.10
N LYS A 152 2.00 3.81 -46.25
CA LYS A 152 2.97 3.65 -45.16
C LYS A 152 2.68 4.60 -43.99
N GLU A 153 2.32 5.85 -44.28
CA GLU A 153 1.90 6.83 -43.27
C GLU A 153 0.65 6.36 -42.53
N LEU A 154 -0.37 5.88 -43.25
CA LEU A 154 -1.61 5.35 -42.65
C LEU A 154 -1.36 4.12 -41.78
N ALA A 155 -0.41 3.26 -42.13
CA ALA A 155 -0.05 2.11 -41.31
C ALA A 155 0.56 2.55 -39.97
N VAL A 156 1.50 3.51 -40.00
CA VAL A 156 2.09 4.09 -38.79
C VAL A 156 1.04 4.84 -37.97
N GLN A 157 0.14 5.57 -38.63
CA GLN A 157 -0.95 6.29 -37.96
C GLN A 157 -1.96 5.35 -37.31
N SER A 158 -2.34 4.26 -37.98
CA SER A 158 -3.21 3.22 -37.43
C SER A 158 -2.59 2.56 -36.18
N GLU A 159 -1.30 2.23 -36.23
CA GLU A 159 -0.59 1.69 -35.06
C GLU A 159 -0.55 2.69 -33.89
N ALA A 160 -0.33 3.97 -34.17
CA ALA A 160 -0.37 5.02 -33.17
C ALA A 160 -1.76 5.19 -32.55
N GLU A 161 -2.83 5.09 -33.35
CA GLU A 161 -4.22 5.11 -32.88
C GLU A 161 -4.54 3.90 -31.98
N ASP A 162 -4.10 2.70 -32.36
CA ASP A 162 -4.28 1.49 -31.55
C ASP A 162 -3.58 1.59 -30.19
N GLN A 163 -2.34 2.12 -30.17
CA GLN A 163 -1.61 2.38 -28.94
C GLN A 163 -2.34 3.43 -28.07
N ALA A 164 -2.83 4.52 -28.66
CA ALA A 164 -3.60 5.53 -27.94
C ALA A 164 -4.89 4.95 -27.33
N GLN A 165 -5.58 4.07 -28.05
CA GLN A 165 -6.74 3.36 -27.53
C GLN A 165 -6.38 2.41 -26.38
N ALA A 166 -5.27 1.68 -26.49
CA ALA A 166 -4.79 0.79 -25.44
C ALA A 166 -4.45 1.57 -24.16
N PHE A 167 -3.75 2.70 -24.29
CA PHE A 167 -3.45 3.59 -23.16
C PHE A 167 -4.72 4.18 -22.55
N SER A 168 -5.69 4.60 -23.37
CA SER A 168 -6.99 5.10 -22.89
C SER A 168 -7.72 4.05 -22.05
N ARG A 169 -7.80 2.80 -22.52
CA ARG A 169 -8.41 1.70 -21.76
C ARG A 169 -7.70 1.45 -20.43
N ARG A 170 -6.36 1.40 -20.44
CA ARG A 170 -5.58 1.17 -19.22
C ARG A 170 -5.71 2.33 -18.22
N ALA A 171 -5.80 3.57 -18.70
CA ALA A 171 -6.06 4.72 -17.85
C ALA A 171 -7.45 4.66 -17.18
N ILE A 172 -8.48 4.18 -17.90
CA ILE A 172 -9.82 3.97 -17.35
C ILE A 172 -9.79 2.89 -16.26
N GLU A 173 -9.11 1.76 -16.51
CA GLU A 173 -8.96 0.68 -15.53
C GLU A 173 -8.22 1.13 -14.27
N LEU A 174 -7.10 1.83 -14.44
CA LEU A 174 -6.32 2.41 -13.33
C LEU A 174 -7.17 3.38 -12.51
N ARG A 175 -7.94 4.24 -13.18
CA ARG A 175 -8.84 5.18 -12.50
C ARG A 175 -9.96 4.46 -11.73
N ALA A 176 -10.54 3.42 -12.31
CA ALA A 176 -11.56 2.61 -11.65
C ALA A 176 -10.98 1.90 -10.41
N ASN A 177 -9.79 1.30 -10.55
CA ASN A 177 -9.08 0.67 -9.45
C ASN A 177 -8.75 1.68 -8.33
N ALA A 178 -8.12 2.81 -8.66
CA ALA A 178 -7.78 3.86 -7.69
C ALA A 178 -9.03 4.40 -6.96
N THR A 179 -10.15 4.54 -7.67
CA THR A 179 -11.42 4.96 -7.05
C THR A 179 -11.96 3.91 -6.07
N SER A 180 -11.89 2.63 -6.45
CA SER A 180 -12.30 1.53 -5.58
C SER A 180 -11.43 1.45 -4.32
N LEU A 181 -10.11 1.59 -4.48
CA LEU A 181 -9.15 1.57 -3.38
C LEU A 181 -9.37 2.75 -2.44
N ALA A 182 -9.53 3.96 -2.97
CA ALA A 182 -9.84 5.16 -2.18
C ALA A 182 -11.14 5.02 -1.38
N LYS A 183 -12.17 4.40 -1.96
CA LYS A 183 -13.42 4.13 -1.24
C LYS A 183 -13.22 3.13 -0.11
N VAL A 184 -12.50 2.04 -0.36
CA VAL A 184 -12.22 1.00 0.64
C VAL A 184 -11.36 1.57 1.77
N SER A 185 -10.31 2.33 1.45
CA SER A 185 -9.43 2.94 2.45
C SER A 185 -10.20 3.95 3.31
N SER A 186 -11.04 4.80 2.70
CA SER A 186 -11.91 5.72 3.43
C SER A 186 -12.88 4.98 4.37
N GLN A 187 -13.50 3.90 3.90
CA GLN A 187 -14.38 3.08 4.73
C GLN A 187 -13.63 2.39 5.88
N ARG A 188 -12.43 1.87 5.64
CA ARG A 188 -11.58 1.26 6.68
C ARG A 188 -11.18 2.30 7.73
N ALA A 189 -10.74 3.48 7.30
CA ALA A 189 -10.38 4.58 8.20
C ALA A 189 -11.56 5.02 9.08
N LEU A 190 -12.76 5.16 8.50
CA LEU A 190 -13.98 5.51 9.25
C LEU A 190 -14.33 4.45 10.30
N ARG A 191 -14.27 3.16 9.93
CA ARG A 191 -14.54 2.06 10.88
C ARG A 191 -13.52 2.02 12.01
N ALA A 192 -12.23 2.11 11.68
CA ALA A 192 -11.16 2.12 12.68
C ALA A 192 -11.30 3.31 13.64
N GLY A 193 -11.61 4.50 13.10
CA GLY A 193 -11.89 5.69 13.90
C GLY A 193 -13.11 5.51 14.82
N ALA A 194 -14.19 4.93 14.32
CA ALA A 194 -15.37 4.63 15.14
C ALA A 194 -15.06 3.65 16.28
N THR A 195 -14.34 2.57 16.00
CA THR A 195 -13.95 1.58 17.02
C THR A 195 -13.01 2.16 18.06
N ALA A 196 -12.03 2.98 17.64
CA ALA A 196 -11.11 3.64 18.57
C ALA A 196 -11.83 4.69 19.43
N GLY A 197 -12.73 5.46 18.83
CA GLY A 197 -13.58 6.43 19.54
C GLY A 197 -14.48 5.75 20.57
N GLU A 198 -15.12 4.64 20.20
CA GLU A 198 -15.94 3.85 21.13
C GLU A 198 -15.12 3.28 22.29
N ALA A 199 -13.93 2.75 22.00
CA ALA A 199 -13.01 2.25 23.03
C ALA A 199 -12.62 3.36 24.02
N LYS A 200 -12.27 4.56 23.52
CA LYS A 200 -11.91 5.69 24.39
C LYS A 200 -13.11 6.21 25.18
N ALA A 201 -14.30 6.25 24.57
CA ALA A 201 -15.52 6.64 25.27
C ALA A 201 -15.83 5.69 26.44
N ARG A 202 -15.67 4.38 26.24
CA ARG A 202 -15.82 3.38 27.31
C ARG A 202 -14.81 3.59 28.43
N GLU A 203 -13.55 3.85 28.11
CA GLU A 203 -12.52 4.13 29.11
C GLU A 203 -12.87 5.38 29.94
N LEU A 204 -13.35 6.45 29.30
CA LEU A 204 -13.75 7.67 30.01
C LEU A 204 -14.95 7.43 30.92
N ILE A 205 -15.94 6.64 30.50
CA ILE A 205 -17.08 6.26 31.34
C ILE A 205 -16.59 5.48 32.58
N GLN A 206 -15.70 4.51 32.40
CA GLN A 206 -15.13 3.74 33.52
C GLN A 206 -14.33 4.63 34.48
N GLN A 207 -13.57 5.60 33.96
CA GLN A 207 -12.86 6.56 34.79
C GLN A 207 -13.82 7.47 35.57
N LEU A 208 -14.92 7.90 34.96
CA LEU A 208 -15.93 8.70 35.61
C LEU A 208 -16.61 7.91 36.75
N GLU A 209 -17.03 6.68 36.50
CA GLU A 209 -17.60 5.79 37.52
C GLU A 209 -16.63 5.57 38.68
N ALA A 210 -15.34 5.36 38.40
CA ALA A 210 -14.32 5.21 39.44
C ALA A 210 -14.11 6.51 40.25
N MET A 211 -14.21 7.68 39.61
CA MET A 211 -14.14 8.97 40.29
C MET A 211 -15.36 9.20 41.18
N GLU A 212 -16.56 8.86 40.72
CA GLU A 212 -17.79 8.95 41.50
C GLU A 212 -17.75 8.04 42.73
N GLN A 213 -17.27 6.80 42.58
CA GLN A 213 -17.10 5.87 43.71
C GLN A 213 -16.13 6.43 44.75
N ARG A 214 -14.97 6.95 44.34
CA ARG A 214 -14.01 7.58 45.26
C ARG A 214 -14.60 8.80 45.96
N ALA A 215 -15.39 9.60 45.23
CA ALA A 215 -16.07 10.76 45.82
C ALA A 215 -17.09 10.32 46.89
N ALA A 216 -17.89 9.29 46.60
CA ALA A 216 -18.85 8.73 47.55
C ALA A 216 -18.17 8.14 48.80
N GLU A 217 -17.04 7.42 48.62
CA GLU A 217 -16.24 6.92 49.73
C GLU A 217 -15.67 8.05 50.59
N ALA A 218 -15.12 9.10 49.96
CA ALA A 218 -14.59 10.26 50.66
C ALA A 218 -15.68 11.01 51.45
N GLU A 219 -16.89 11.13 50.88
CA GLU A 219 -18.04 11.72 51.57
C GLU A 219 -18.46 10.86 52.78
N ALA A 220 -18.51 9.54 52.64
CA ALA A 220 -18.82 8.63 53.73
C ALA A 220 -17.79 8.72 54.86
N GLN A 221 -16.49 8.80 54.53
CA GLN A 221 -15.42 9.01 55.51
C GLN A 221 -15.56 10.35 56.21
N ALA A 222 -15.82 11.44 55.48
CA ALA A 222 -16.04 12.75 56.06
C ALA A 222 -17.27 12.78 57.00
N ALA A 223 -18.36 12.12 56.61
CA ALA A 223 -19.54 11.98 57.46
C ALA A 223 -19.24 11.17 58.74
N ALA A 224 -18.45 10.11 58.65
CA ALA A 224 -18.03 9.32 59.80
C ALA A 224 -17.14 10.14 60.76
N LEU A 225 -16.19 10.92 60.23
CA LEU A 225 -15.35 11.81 61.03
C LEU A 225 -16.17 12.88 61.74
N ARG A 226 -17.16 13.48 61.07
CA ARG A 226 -18.08 14.45 61.68
C ARG A 226 -18.86 13.83 62.83
N LYS A 227 -19.48 12.66 62.61
CA LYS A 227 -20.20 11.95 63.68
C LYS A 227 -19.31 11.62 64.87
N ARG A 228 -18.06 11.23 64.63
CA ARG A 228 -17.09 10.95 65.70
C ARG A 228 -16.74 12.22 66.47
N ALA A 229 -16.46 13.32 65.79
CA ALA A 229 -16.18 14.60 66.43
C ALA A 229 -17.35 15.09 67.28
N ASP A 230 -18.60 14.95 66.80
CA ASP A 230 -19.81 15.30 67.55
C ASP A 230 -19.94 14.46 68.84
N ALA A 231 -19.67 13.15 68.76
CA ALA A 231 -19.69 12.26 69.93
C ALA A 231 -18.57 12.60 70.94
N GLU A 232 -17.37 12.94 70.47
CA GLU A 232 -16.26 13.36 71.32
C GLU A 232 -16.56 14.70 72.03
N LEU A 233 -17.24 15.65 71.36
CA LEU A 233 -17.70 16.90 71.97
C LEU A 233 -18.75 16.65 73.07
N GLN A 234 -19.75 15.81 72.81
CA GLN A 234 -20.75 15.45 73.83
C GLN A 234 -20.10 14.83 75.05
N GLN A 235 -19.14 13.92 74.84
CA GLN A 235 -18.41 13.30 75.93
C GLN A 235 -17.60 14.32 76.75
N ALA A 236 -16.98 15.30 76.08
CA ALA A 236 -16.26 16.39 76.75
C ALA A 236 -17.18 17.29 77.59
N ASP A 237 -18.37 17.63 77.07
CA ASP A 237 -19.38 18.40 77.79
C ASP A 237 -19.88 17.64 79.03
N ASP A 238 -20.15 16.34 78.90
CA ASP A 238 -20.55 15.48 80.02
C ASP A 238 -19.47 15.45 81.11
N PHE A 239 -18.20 15.25 80.74
CA PHE A 239 -17.09 15.27 81.70
C PHE A 239 -16.92 16.63 82.39
N SER A 240 -17.07 17.73 81.64
CA SER A 240 -17.03 19.09 82.19
C SER A 240 -18.17 19.32 83.20
N SER A 241 -19.37 18.83 82.90
CA SER A 241 -20.54 18.93 83.80
C SER A 241 -20.31 18.17 85.11
N ILE A 242 -19.78 16.95 85.04
CA ILE A 242 -19.45 16.12 86.20
C ILE A 242 -18.37 16.82 87.05
N ALA A 243 -17.29 17.29 86.43
CA ALA A 243 -16.22 18.00 87.13
C ALA A 243 -16.73 19.25 87.87
N ASN A 244 -17.60 20.05 87.23
CA ASN A 244 -18.17 21.25 87.84
C ASN A 244 -19.13 20.90 89.01
N SER A 245 -19.87 19.79 88.90
CA SER A 245 -20.72 19.30 90.01
C SER A 245 -19.89 18.83 91.21
N ALA A 246 -18.76 18.15 90.97
CA ALA A 246 -17.87 17.67 92.03
C ALA A 246 -17.15 18.81 92.77
N MET A 247 -16.89 19.94 92.11
CA MET A 247 -16.29 21.13 92.74
C MET A 247 -17.26 21.94 93.61
N LYS A 248 -18.57 21.69 93.52
CA LYS A 248 -19.61 22.42 94.27
C LYS A 248 -20.01 21.75 95.60
N VAL A 249 -19.42 20.61 95.93
CA VAL A 249 -19.60 19.86 97.20
C VAL A 249 -18.41 20.14 98.12
#